data_AF-A0A0P1BK69-F1
#
_entry.id   AF-A0A0P1BK69-F1
#
_cell.length_a   1.000
_cell.length_b   1.000
_cell.length_c   1.000
_cell.angle_alpha   90.00
_cell.angle_beta   90.00
_cell.angle_gamma   90.00
#
_symmetry.space_group_name_H-M   'P 1'
#
loop_
_entity.id
_entity.type
_entity.pdbx_description
1 polymer ?
#
loop_
_entity_poly.entity_id
_entity_poly.type
_entity_poly.pdbx_seq_one_letter_code
_entity_poly.pdbx_strand_id
1 'polypeptide(L)'
;MKFSLAAVTALLAVAQTVTSTAVITQPVASTDKNGGSRLTVEWHDDNKAPTLKDWGDINIFLAAGSQNVQFKLQEVASGVKSTATSKRFKIDPSIGETGQYYFIRMEGTKLGANNLPPMSFSARFKLDKMTGHFNSTVLAAAKGQEGAASPTAGAAKVSSTSTLSTQRASATPLTGSASANRSSSNTSGSSSAAGIVLPAHFLSAAAGIGAAAVGAVMLL
;
A
#
# COMPACT_ATOMS: atom_id res chain seq x y z
N MET A 1 9.57 -3.77 63.86
CA MET A 1 8.61 -3.90 62.75
C MET A 1 9.29 -3.34 61.51
N LYS A 2 9.72 -4.19 60.57
CA LYS A 2 10.43 -3.77 59.36
C LYS A 2 9.49 -3.97 58.18
N PHE A 3 9.08 -2.87 57.56
CA PHE A 3 8.10 -2.86 56.47
C PHE A 3 8.77 -3.28 55.15
N SER A 4 8.24 -4.33 54.52
CA SER A 4 8.59 -4.74 53.15
C SER A 4 8.19 -3.68 52.15
N LEU A 5 9.12 -3.28 51.29
CA LEU A 5 8.86 -2.43 50.13
C LEU A 5 8.53 -3.35 48.93
N ALA A 6 7.23 -3.54 48.66
CA ALA A 6 6.79 -4.19 47.42
C ALA A 6 6.76 -3.14 46.30
N ALA A 7 7.66 -3.30 45.32
CA ALA A 7 7.68 -2.48 44.11
C ALA A 7 6.55 -2.94 43.17
N VAL A 8 5.53 -2.09 43.00
CA VAL A 8 4.44 -2.29 42.04
C VAL A 8 4.87 -1.65 40.71
N THR A 9 5.28 -2.47 39.75
CA THR A 9 5.54 -2.05 38.37
C THR A 9 4.22 -2.07 37.59
N ALA A 10 3.57 -0.92 37.46
CA ALA A 10 2.37 -0.78 36.64
C ALA A 10 2.76 -0.72 35.15
N LEU A 11 2.52 -1.81 34.42
CA LEU A 11 2.68 -1.88 32.97
C LEU A 11 1.44 -1.24 32.30
N LEU A 12 1.54 0.04 31.92
CA LEU A 12 0.52 0.73 31.12
C LEU A 12 0.53 0.18 29.69
N ALA A 13 -0.26 -0.85 29.43
CA ALA A 13 -0.58 -1.29 28.07
C ALA A 13 -1.46 -0.21 27.40
N VAL A 14 -0.86 0.59 26.52
CA VAL A 14 -1.62 1.49 25.64
C VAL A 14 -2.35 0.62 24.62
N ALA A 15 -3.60 0.27 24.89
CA ALA A 15 -4.45 -0.41 23.94
C ALA A 15 -4.64 0.48 22.72
N GLN A 16 -3.95 0.15 21.62
CA GLN A 16 -4.23 0.75 20.33
C GLN A 16 -5.63 0.27 19.92
N THR A 17 -6.62 1.16 20.02
CA THR A 17 -7.99 0.87 19.62
C THR A 17 -8.06 0.81 18.10
N VAL A 18 -7.76 -0.38 17.55
CA VAL A 18 -8.11 -0.72 16.17
C VAL A 18 -9.63 -0.79 16.09
N THR A 19 -10.26 0.35 15.80
CA THR A 19 -11.68 0.44 15.49
C THR A 19 -11.84 0.18 13.99
N SER A 20 -11.71 -1.09 13.58
CA SER A 20 -11.93 -1.48 12.18
C SER A 20 -13.31 -2.13 12.03
N THR A 21 -14.27 -1.35 11.56
CA THR A 21 -15.65 -1.80 11.30
C THR A 21 -15.89 -2.27 9.87
N ALA A 22 -15.35 -1.53 8.90
CA ALA A 22 -15.45 -1.91 7.50
C ALA A 22 -14.27 -2.82 7.18
N VAL A 23 -14.50 -4.07 6.80
CA VAL A 23 -13.42 -4.97 6.39
C VAL A 23 -13.28 -4.88 4.87
N ILE A 24 -12.23 -4.19 4.42
CA ILE A 24 -11.92 -4.07 3.00
C ILE A 24 -11.32 -5.40 2.52
N THR A 25 -12.04 -6.08 1.63
CA THR A 25 -11.64 -7.37 1.05
C THR A 25 -10.92 -7.22 -0.29
N GLN A 26 -11.13 -6.10 -0.98
CA GLN A 26 -10.34 -5.70 -2.14
C GLN A 26 -10.12 -4.19 -2.12
N PRO A 27 -8.91 -3.70 -2.44
CA PRO A 27 -7.71 -4.46 -2.82
C PRO A 27 -7.00 -5.13 -1.63
N VAL A 28 -6.23 -6.18 -1.93
CA VAL A 28 -5.35 -6.91 -0.99
C VAL A 28 -3.88 -6.69 -1.32
N ALA A 29 -2.95 -7.16 -0.49
CA ALA A 29 -1.51 -6.94 -0.66
C ALA A 29 -0.94 -7.44 -2.01
N SER A 30 -1.51 -8.52 -2.56
CA SER A 30 -1.15 -9.08 -3.87
C SER A 30 -1.85 -8.39 -5.05
N THR A 31 -2.69 -7.38 -4.79
CA THR A 31 -3.34 -6.63 -5.88
C THR A 31 -2.29 -5.80 -6.62
N ASP A 32 -2.28 -5.99 -7.93
CA ASP A 32 -1.46 -5.22 -8.86
C ASP A 32 -2.36 -4.62 -9.95
N LYS A 33 -2.28 -3.31 -10.13
CA LYS A 33 -3.08 -2.55 -11.11
C LYS A 33 -2.26 -1.43 -11.74
N ASN A 34 -2.67 -1.03 -12.93
CA ASN A 34 -2.04 0.08 -13.62
C ASN A 34 -2.76 1.41 -13.31
N GLY A 35 -1.99 2.50 -13.25
CA GLY A 35 -2.52 3.85 -13.37
C GLY A 35 -3.40 4.00 -14.63
N GLY A 36 -4.47 4.78 -14.53
CA GLY A 36 -5.47 4.94 -15.58
C GLY A 36 -6.46 3.78 -15.71
N SER A 37 -6.22 2.63 -15.07
CA SER A 37 -7.16 1.51 -15.05
C SER A 37 -8.27 1.70 -14.01
N ARG A 38 -9.32 0.88 -14.09
CA ARG A 38 -10.37 0.85 -13.07
C ARG A 38 -10.01 -0.11 -11.94
N LEU A 39 -10.11 0.35 -10.70
CA LEU A 39 -9.99 -0.44 -9.49
C LEU A 39 -11.37 -0.59 -8.82
N THR A 40 -11.65 -1.77 -8.31
CA THR A 40 -12.83 -2.06 -7.49
C THR A 40 -12.39 -2.12 -6.03
N VAL A 41 -13.08 -1.38 -5.17
CA VAL A 41 -13.01 -1.56 -3.72
C VAL A 41 -14.20 -2.41 -3.32
N GLU A 42 -13.97 -3.43 -2.51
CA GLU A 42 -15.02 -4.27 -1.94
C GLU A 42 -14.81 -4.32 -0.43
N TRP A 43 -15.92 -4.26 0.31
CA TRP A 43 -15.91 -4.29 1.77
C TRP A 43 -17.18 -4.91 2.31
N HIS A 44 -17.13 -5.33 3.58
CA HIS A 44 -18.30 -5.76 4.35
C HIS A 44 -18.24 -5.20 5.78
N ASP A 45 -19.38 -5.24 6.47
CA ASP A 45 -19.45 -4.98 7.90
C ASP A 45 -19.04 -6.24 8.67
N ASP A 46 -18.14 -6.12 9.65
CA ASP A 46 -17.88 -7.23 10.58
C ASP A 46 -18.92 -7.33 11.71
N ASN A 47 -19.94 -6.45 11.68
CA ASN A 47 -21.03 -6.32 12.63
C ASN A 47 -20.58 -5.97 14.05
N LYS A 48 -19.36 -5.45 14.23
CA LYS A 48 -18.89 -4.94 15.52
C LYS A 48 -19.11 -3.44 15.60
N ALA A 49 -19.56 -2.99 16.77
CA ALA A 49 -19.79 -1.57 17.01
C ALA A 49 -18.46 -0.77 17.00
N PRO A 50 -18.45 0.46 16.45
CA PRO A 50 -19.54 1.09 15.70
C PRO A 50 -19.71 0.38 14.35
N THR A 51 -20.93 0.05 13.90
CA THR A 51 -21.24 -0.61 12.61
C THR A 51 -21.12 0.34 11.42
N LEU A 52 -21.12 -0.15 10.17
CA LEU A 52 -21.12 0.73 8.97
C LEU A 52 -22.32 1.68 8.97
N LYS A 53 -23.45 1.29 9.57
CA LYS A 53 -24.63 2.15 9.74
C LYS A 53 -24.35 3.32 10.70
N ASP A 54 -23.52 3.11 11.70
CA ASP A 54 -23.12 4.12 12.68
C ASP A 54 -22.11 5.12 12.09
N TRP A 55 -21.44 4.77 10.99
CA TRP A 55 -20.52 5.66 10.26
C TRP A 55 -21.25 6.75 9.46
N GLY A 56 -22.54 6.53 9.14
CA GLY A 56 -23.29 7.41 8.23
C GLY A 56 -22.94 7.13 6.77
N ASP A 57 -22.86 8.18 5.95
CA ASP A 57 -22.30 8.07 4.61
C ASP A 57 -20.76 7.92 4.71
N ILE A 58 -20.15 7.33 3.69
CA ILE A 58 -18.74 6.93 3.67
C ILE A 58 -18.01 7.65 2.55
N ASN A 59 -16.83 8.18 2.87
CA ASN A 59 -15.88 8.71 1.91
C ASN A 59 -14.74 7.70 1.73
N ILE A 60 -14.35 7.48 0.49
CA ILE A 60 -13.31 6.51 0.12
C ILE A 60 -12.19 7.28 -0.59
N PHE A 61 -10.97 7.08 -0.12
CA PHE A 61 -9.77 7.71 -0.63
C PHE A 61 -8.74 6.66 -1.05
N LEU A 62 -8.04 6.95 -2.14
CA LEU A 62 -6.76 6.34 -2.43
C LEU A 62 -5.69 7.15 -1.70
N ALA A 63 -4.89 6.47 -0.87
CA ALA A 63 -3.95 7.11 0.04
C ALA A 63 -2.57 6.43 0.00
N ALA A 64 -1.57 7.14 0.51
CA ALA A 64 -0.22 6.63 0.77
C ALA A 64 0.32 7.18 2.09
N GLY A 65 1.33 6.53 2.65
CA GLY A 65 1.92 6.90 3.96
C GLY A 65 2.19 5.68 4.84
N SER A 66 2.26 5.91 6.14
CA SER A 66 2.40 4.88 7.17
C SER A 66 1.16 4.81 8.07
N GLN A 67 1.26 4.03 9.15
CA GLN A 67 0.23 3.99 10.18
C GLN A 67 0.08 5.35 10.90
N ASN A 68 1.16 6.12 11.03
CA ASN A 68 1.19 7.36 11.81
C ASN A 68 0.82 8.59 10.97
N VAL A 69 1.33 8.66 9.73
CA VAL A 69 1.06 9.78 8.81
C VAL A 69 0.51 9.24 7.50
N GLN A 70 -0.65 9.75 7.11
CA GLN A 70 -1.39 9.29 5.95
C GLN A 70 -1.77 10.48 5.07
N PHE A 71 -1.56 10.34 3.78
CA PHE A 71 -1.85 11.36 2.79
C PHE A 71 -2.96 10.86 1.85
N LYS A 72 -4.06 11.60 1.79
CA LYS A 72 -5.15 11.37 0.83
C LYS A 72 -4.69 11.90 -0.52
N LEU A 73 -4.51 11.01 -1.49
CA LEU A 73 -3.99 11.36 -2.82
C LEU A 73 -5.11 11.66 -3.80
N GLN A 74 -6.17 10.84 -3.76
CA GLN A 74 -7.33 10.97 -4.63
C GLN A 74 -8.59 10.58 -3.86
N GLU A 75 -9.60 11.43 -3.92
CA GLU A 75 -10.96 11.06 -3.50
C GLU A 75 -11.60 10.21 -4.59
N VAL A 76 -11.92 8.96 -4.25
CA VAL A 76 -12.43 7.98 -5.23
C VAL A 76 -13.94 7.85 -5.17
N ALA A 77 -14.53 8.10 -4.00
CA ALA A 77 -15.97 8.28 -3.86
C ALA A 77 -16.28 9.06 -2.58
N SER A 78 -17.34 9.86 -2.64
CA SER A 78 -17.88 10.60 -1.51
C SER A 78 -19.35 10.28 -1.31
N GLY A 79 -19.84 10.38 -0.08
CA GLY A 79 -21.26 10.19 0.22
C GLY A 79 -21.79 8.77 -0.08
N VAL A 80 -20.91 7.75 -0.05
CA VAL A 80 -21.30 6.36 -0.31
C VAL A 80 -22.20 5.87 0.82
N LYS A 81 -23.39 5.37 0.49
CA LYS A 81 -24.33 4.87 1.51
C LYS A 81 -23.75 3.68 2.25
N SER A 82 -24.01 3.59 3.55
CA SER A 82 -23.55 2.49 4.41
C SER A 82 -24.01 1.09 3.97
N THR A 83 -25.03 1.01 3.10
CA THR A 83 -25.54 -0.24 2.52
C THR A 83 -24.75 -0.72 1.31
N ALA A 84 -23.88 0.13 0.74
CA ALA A 84 -23.03 -0.27 -0.36
C ALA A 84 -21.88 -1.15 0.15
N THR A 85 -21.48 -2.12 -0.67
CA THR A 85 -20.40 -3.07 -0.37
C THR A 85 -19.28 -3.04 -1.43
N SER A 86 -19.46 -2.24 -2.48
CA SER A 86 -18.48 -2.13 -3.56
C SER A 86 -18.54 -0.77 -4.24
N LYS A 87 -17.38 -0.32 -4.73
CA LYS A 87 -17.26 0.86 -5.58
C LYS A 87 -16.14 0.69 -6.60
N ARG A 88 -16.41 1.08 -7.85
CA ARG A 88 -15.40 1.14 -8.92
C ARG A 88 -15.01 2.57 -9.23
N PHE A 89 -13.72 2.82 -9.39
CA PHE A 89 -13.17 4.12 -9.74
C PHE A 89 -11.99 3.99 -10.70
N LYS A 90 -11.64 5.10 -11.37
CA LYS A 90 -10.45 5.17 -12.25
C LYS A 90 -9.28 5.72 -11.44
N ILE A 91 -8.15 5.03 -11.47
CA ILE A 91 -6.91 5.49 -10.84
C ILE A 91 -6.35 6.64 -11.69
N ASP A 92 -6.11 7.79 -11.09
CA ASP A 92 -5.36 8.86 -11.75
C ASP A 92 -3.86 8.51 -11.71
N PRO A 93 -3.19 8.29 -12.86
CA PRO A 93 -1.77 7.93 -12.88
C PRO A 93 -0.86 9.07 -12.39
N SER A 94 -1.32 10.31 -12.31
CA SER A 94 -0.50 11.49 -12.00
C SER A 94 -0.31 11.77 -10.50
N ILE A 95 -1.03 11.06 -9.62
CA ILE A 95 -1.07 11.36 -8.18
C ILE A 95 0.11 10.80 -7.37
N GLY A 96 0.99 10.02 -7.99
CA GLY A 96 2.06 9.34 -7.29
C GLY A 96 2.95 8.52 -8.22
N GLU A 97 3.98 7.90 -7.65
CA GLU A 97 4.94 7.09 -8.38
C GLU A 97 4.57 5.60 -8.40
N THR A 98 5.20 4.83 -9.28
CA THR A 98 4.97 3.38 -9.36
C THR A 98 5.54 2.69 -8.11
N GLY A 99 4.77 1.78 -7.50
CA GLY A 99 5.24 0.99 -6.36
C GLY A 99 4.13 0.49 -5.43
N GLN A 100 4.54 -0.24 -4.39
CA GLN A 100 3.66 -0.80 -3.36
C GLN A 100 3.47 0.18 -2.19
N TYR A 101 2.93 1.36 -2.50
CA TYR A 101 2.78 2.44 -1.52
C TYR A 101 1.34 2.68 -1.10
N TYR A 102 0.39 2.21 -1.91
CA TYR A 102 -0.98 2.67 -1.93
C TYR A 102 -1.88 1.81 -1.06
N PHE A 103 -2.88 2.41 -0.44
CA PHE A 103 -3.94 1.71 0.28
C PHE A 103 -5.25 2.49 0.13
N ILE A 104 -6.36 1.82 0.38
CA ILE A 104 -7.68 2.44 0.47
C ILE A 104 -7.90 2.89 1.91
N ARG A 105 -8.35 4.12 2.08
CA ARG A 105 -8.83 4.68 3.35
C ARG A 105 -10.31 4.97 3.22
N MET A 106 -11.11 4.38 4.10
CA MET A 106 -12.54 4.68 4.25
C MET A 106 -12.74 5.51 5.51
N GLU A 107 -13.61 6.52 5.42
CA GLU A 107 -13.97 7.39 6.55
C GLU A 107 -15.49 7.54 6.64
N GLY A 108 -16.03 7.38 7.84
CA GLY A 108 -17.41 7.75 8.13
C GLY A 108 -17.61 9.27 8.17
N THR A 109 -18.83 9.71 7.88
CA THR A 109 -19.25 11.11 8.01
C THR A 109 -19.74 11.44 9.41
N LYS A 110 -20.13 10.44 10.20
CA LYS A 110 -20.48 10.59 11.61
C LYS A 110 -19.24 10.45 12.49
N LEU A 111 -19.16 11.26 13.54
CA LEU A 111 -18.12 11.14 14.53
C LEU A 111 -18.41 9.95 15.45
N GLY A 112 -17.41 9.09 15.62
CA GLY A 112 -17.44 7.97 16.53
C GLY A 112 -16.81 8.32 17.88
N ALA A 113 -16.19 7.33 18.51
CA ALA A 113 -15.46 7.52 19.75
C ALA A 113 -14.36 8.59 19.61
N ASN A 114 -14.15 9.39 20.67
CA ASN A 114 -13.15 10.45 20.72
C ASN A 114 -13.34 11.59 19.70
N ASN A 115 -14.56 11.79 19.21
CA ASN A 115 -14.90 12.86 18.27
C ASN A 115 -14.13 12.78 16.94
N LEU A 116 -13.69 11.58 16.58
CA LEU A 116 -13.04 11.27 15.30
C LEU A 116 -13.97 10.41 14.45
N PRO A 117 -14.00 10.62 13.13
CA PRO A 117 -14.74 9.72 12.25
C PRO A 117 -14.14 8.31 12.33
N PRO A 118 -14.97 7.27 12.32
CA PRO A 118 -14.47 5.90 12.25
C PRO A 118 -13.80 5.68 10.90
N MET A 119 -12.69 4.94 10.91
CA MET A 119 -11.82 4.76 9.74
C MET A 119 -11.49 3.29 9.52
N SER A 120 -11.30 2.92 8.28
CA SER A 120 -10.78 1.60 7.91
C SER A 120 -9.80 1.70 6.77
N PHE A 121 -8.87 0.75 6.74
CA PHE A 121 -7.74 0.73 5.84
C PHE A 121 -7.60 -0.63 5.17
N SER A 122 -7.32 -0.63 3.87
CA SER A 122 -6.93 -1.86 3.17
C SER A 122 -5.46 -2.20 3.48
N ALA A 123 -5.06 -3.40 3.09
CA ALA A 123 -3.64 -3.69 2.92
C ALA A 123 -3.02 -2.76 1.86
N ARG A 124 -1.70 -2.57 1.93
CA ARG A 124 -0.96 -1.83 0.90
C ARG A 124 -0.82 -2.68 -0.35
N PHE A 125 -1.08 -2.09 -1.51
CA PHE A 125 -1.06 -2.77 -2.81
C PHE A 125 -0.21 -2.00 -3.82
N LYS A 126 0.12 -2.67 -4.92
CA LYS A 126 1.00 -2.14 -5.96
C LYS A 126 0.20 -1.44 -7.06
N LEU A 127 0.66 -0.25 -7.42
CA LEU A 127 0.23 0.44 -8.64
C LEU A 127 1.41 0.62 -9.59
N ASP A 128 1.25 0.12 -10.81
CA ASP A 128 2.18 0.24 -11.93
C ASP A 128 1.77 1.35 -12.90
N LYS A 129 2.68 1.77 -13.78
CA LYS A 129 2.42 2.79 -14.82
C LYS A 129 1.85 4.10 -14.25
N MET A 130 2.21 4.41 -13.01
CA MET A 130 1.97 5.70 -12.41
C MET A 130 3.04 6.68 -12.92
N THR A 131 2.62 7.87 -13.31
CA THR A 131 3.44 8.91 -13.95
C THR A 131 3.69 10.11 -13.04
N GLY A 132 3.06 10.15 -11.86
CA GLY A 132 3.30 11.16 -10.86
C GLY A 132 4.56 10.90 -10.04
N HIS A 133 4.82 11.81 -9.11
CA HIS A 133 5.89 11.69 -8.12
C HIS A 133 5.39 12.16 -6.76
N PHE A 134 5.72 11.41 -5.71
CA PHE A 134 5.50 11.87 -4.36
C PHE A 134 6.49 12.97 -4.01
N ASN A 135 6.06 13.93 -3.19
CA ASN A 135 7.01 14.81 -2.52
C ASN A 135 7.82 14.00 -1.49
N SER A 136 8.95 14.54 -1.04
CA SER A 136 9.86 13.85 -0.11
C SER A 136 9.17 13.40 1.18
N THR A 137 8.21 14.17 1.69
CA THR A 137 7.46 13.86 2.91
C THR A 137 6.54 12.66 2.73
N VAL A 138 5.76 12.62 1.64
CA VAL A 138 4.87 11.50 1.32
C VAL A 138 5.68 10.24 1.05
N LEU A 139 6.81 10.35 0.36
CA LEU A 139 7.67 9.21 0.08
C LEU A 139 8.33 8.66 1.35
N ALA A 140 8.83 9.53 2.23
CA ALA A 140 9.38 9.12 3.52
C ALA A 140 8.30 8.41 4.36
N ALA A 141 7.09 8.95 4.40
CA ALA A 141 5.94 8.35 5.04
C ALA A 141 5.60 6.98 4.46
N ALA A 142 5.50 6.90 3.13
CA ALA A 142 5.22 5.67 2.43
C ALA A 142 6.29 4.60 2.67
N LYS A 143 7.54 4.99 2.91
CA LYS A 143 8.65 4.07 3.25
C LYS A 143 8.75 3.76 4.75
N GLY A 144 7.88 4.35 5.60
CA GLY A 144 7.95 4.19 7.05
C GLY A 144 9.14 4.89 7.70
N GLN A 145 9.71 5.90 7.04
CA GLN A 145 10.88 6.66 7.49
C GLN A 145 10.50 7.97 8.20
N GLU A 146 9.29 8.06 8.71
CA GLU A 146 8.79 9.23 9.43
C GLU A 146 9.59 9.40 10.73
N GLY A 147 10.31 10.51 10.86
CA GLY A 147 11.19 10.79 12.01
C GLY A 147 12.68 10.56 11.74
N ALA A 148 13.07 9.97 10.61
CA ALA A 148 14.44 10.15 10.11
C ALA A 148 14.52 11.57 9.53
N ALA A 149 15.26 12.46 10.19
CA ALA A 149 15.52 13.80 9.67
C ALA A 149 15.89 13.70 8.19
N SER A 150 15.10 14.34 7.32
CA SER A 150 15.50 14.53 5.92
C SER A 150 16.89 15.18 5.94
N PRO A 151 17.87 14.72 5.16
CA PRO A 151 19.05 15.51 4.93
C PRO A 151 18.59 16.74 4.15
N THR A 152 18.37 17.85 4.85
CA THR A 152 18.33 19.17 4.24
C THR A 152 19.64 19.31 3.47
N ALA A 153 19.54 19.31 2.14
CA ALA A 153 20.60 19.75 1.27
C ALA A 153 20.86 21.24 1.56
N GLY A 154 21.89 21.51 2.36
CA GLY A 154 22.46 22.83 2.61
C GLY A 154 23.96 22.74 2.40
N ALA A 155 24.44 23.31 1.30
CA ALA A 155 25.83 23.27 0.87
C ALA A 155 26.77 24.11 1.76
N ALA A 156 27.96 23.57 2.04
CA ALA A 156 29.21 24.34 2.07
C ALA A 156 30.40 23.40 1.90
N LYS A 157 30.89 23.32 0.65
CA LYS A 157 32.20 22.78 0.31
C LYS A 157 33.24 23.79 0.81
N VAL A 158 33.88 23.52 1.95
CA VAL A 158 35.03 24.31 2.39
C VAL A 158 36.28 23.77 1.72
N SER A 159 36.88 24.64 0.92
CA SER A 159 38.16 24.50 0.26
C SER A 159 39.29 24.32 1.27
N SER A 160 40.08 23.26 1.11
CA SER A 160 41.41 23.18 1.74
C SER A 160 42.46 23.49 0.68
N THR A 161 43.06 24.66 0.84
CA THR A 161 44.15 25.21 0.03
C THR A 161 45.41 24.35 0.12
N SER A 162 46.06 24.25 -1.03
CA SER A 162 47.33 23.60 -1.35
C SER A 162 48.52 23.92 -0.44
N THR A 163 49.31 22.90 -0.12
CA THR A 163 50.76 23.05 0.12
C THR A 163 51.54 22.14 -0.83
N LEU A 164 52.48 22.77 -1.53
CA LEU A 164 53.39 22.21 -2.53
C LEU A 164 54.50 21.38 -1.88
N SER A 165 54.84 20.24 -2.49
CA SER A 165 56.19 19.68 -2.45
C SER A 165 56.51 18.94 -3.75
N THR A 166 57.68 19.29 -4.28
CA THR A 166 58.28 18.98 -5.59
C THR A 166 59.03 17.64 -5.58
N GLN A 167 59.33 17.14 -6.80
CA GLN A 167 60.31 16.10 -7.21
C GLN A 167 59.71 14.70 -7.46
N ARG A 168 60.10 13.92 -8.49
CA ARG A 168 60.93 14.06 -9.70
C ARG A 168 60.70 12.75 -10.48
N ALA A 169 60.74 12.81 -11.81
CA ALA A 169 60.53 11.70 -12.75
C ALA A 169 61.58 10.57 -12.67
N SER A 170 61.20 9.35 -13.09
CA SER A 170 62.05 8.33 -13.71
C SER A 170 61.22 7.34 -14.55
N ALA A 171 61.82 6.82 -15.62
CA ALA A 171 61.21 6.21 -16.80
C ALA A 171 61.04 4.67 -16.76
N THR A 172 60.16 4.18 -17.67
CA THR A 172 60.03 2.90 -18.44
C THR A 172 61.18 1.85 -18.47
N PRO A 173 61.05 0.58 -18.98
CA PRO A 173 59.91 -0.15 -19.64
C PRO A 173 59.82 -1.73 -19.48
N LEU A 174 58.94 -2.36 -20.29
CA LEU A 174 59.00 -3.69 -20.99
C LEU A 174 58.49 -5.04 -20.38
N THR A 175 57.49 -5.61 -21.11
CA THR A 175 57.32 -6.99 -21.67
C THR A 175 57.01 -8.28 -20.85
N GLY A 176 56.07 -9.06 -21.42
CA GLY A 176 56.01 -10.55 -21.45
C GLY A 176 54.85 -11.16 -20.65
N SER A 177 53.74 -11.65 -21.24
CA SER A 177 53.47 -12.82 -22.10
C SER A 177 52.92 -14.05 -21.35
N ALA A 178 51.94 -14.72 -21.99
CA ALA A 178 51.33 -16.04 -21.72
C ALA A 178 50.20 -16.10 -20.66
N SER A 179 49.13 -16.89 -20.78
CA SER A 179 48.54 -17.75 -21.84
C SER A 179 47.22 -18.34 -21.29
N ALA A 180 46.22 -18.53 -22.17
CA ALA A 180 45.08 -19.49 -22.12
C ALA A 180 44.10 -19.44 -20.91
N ASN A 181 42.79 -19.68 -21.02
CA ASN A 181 42.14 -20.78 -21.74
C ASN A 181 40.59 -20.68 -21.63
N ARG A 182 39.90 -21.27 -22.63
CA ARG A 182 38.55 -21.89 -22.61
C ARG A 182 37.27 -21.04 -22.62
N SER A 183 36.82 -20.82 -23.86
CA SER A 183 35.51 -21.15 -24.45
C SER A 183 34.41 -21.78 -23.58
N SER A 184 33.19 -21.24 -23.67
CA SER A 184 32.00 -22.02 -24.07
C SER A 184 30.92 -21.11 -24.68
N SER A 185 30.78 -21.26 -26.00
CA SER A 185 29.67 -20.75 -26.80
C SER A 185 28.48 -21.71 -26.68
N ASN A 186 27.30 -21.20 -26.29
CA ASN A 186 26.04 -21.90 -26.54
C ASN A 186 25.17 -21.00 -27.43
N THR A 187 25.10 -21.37 -28.70
CA THR A 187 24.09 -20.94 -29.67
C THR A 187 23.38 -22.19 -30.19
N SER A 188 22.24 -21.97 -30.86
CA SER A 188 21.27 -22.93 -31.41
C SER A 188 20.14 -23.25 -30.42
N GLY A 189 18.87 -23.19 -30.79
CA GLY A 189 18.27 -23.05 -32.11
C GLY A 189 16.81 -23.48 -32.01
N SER A 190 15.98 -22.84 -32.81
CA SER A 190 14.52 -22.88 -32.86
C SER A 190 13.91 -24.25 -33.17
N SER A 191 12.64 -24.45 -32.78
CA SER A 191 11.68 -25.18 -33.60
C SER A 191 10.23 -24.75 -33.32
N SER A 192 9.56 -24.45 -34.43
CA SER A 192 8.15 -24.09 -34.58
C SER A 192 7.28 -25.33 -34.81
N ALA A 193 6.01 -25.31 -34.37
CA ALA A 193 4.81 -25.94 -34.97
C ALA A 193 3.66 -25.83 -33.95
N ALA A 194 2.53 -25.16 -34.19
CA ALA A 194 1.45 -25.41 -35.15
C ALA A 194 0.55 -26.62 -34.81
N GLY A 195 -0.74 -26.32 -34.55
CA GLY A 195 -1.88 -27.25 -34.43
C GLY A 195 -2.30 -27.54 -32.98
N ILE A 196 -3.56 -27.74 -32.59
CA ILE A 196 -4.81 -28.01 -33.33
C ILE A 196 -5.97 -27.97 -32.28
N VAL A 197 -7.13 -27.40 -32.66
CA VAL A 197 -8.51 -27.80 -32.28
C VAL A 197 -9.15 -27.35 -30.93
N LEU A 198 -10.32 -26.72 -31.11
CA LEU A 198 -11.40 -26.37 -30.15
C LEU A 198 -12.05 -27.62 -29.51
N PRO A 199 -12.83 -27.50 -28.42
CA PRO A 199 -14.28 -27.38 -28.64
C PRO A 199 -14.99 -26.39 -27.72
N ALA A 200 -16.04 -25.79 -28.28
CA ALA A 200 -17.10 -25.12 -27.56
C ALA A 200 -18.00 -26.16 -26.85
N HIS A 201 -18.32 -25.91 -25.58
CA HIS A 201 -19.50 -26.50 -24.94
C HIS A 201 -20.34 -25.37 -24.34
N PHE A 202 -21.46 -25.13 -25.02
CA PHE A 202 -22.65 -24.44 -24.57
C PHE A 202 -23.49 -25.36 -23.64
N LEU A 203 -24.50 -24.74 -22.99
CA LEU A 203 -25.63 -25.33 -22.22
C LEU A 203 -25.30 -25.80 -20.79
N SER A 204 -26.16 -25.68 -19.77
CA SER A 204 -27.46 -25.01 -19.56
C SER A 204 -27.87 -25.27 -18.09
N ALA A 205 -28.90 -24.55 -17.65
CA ALA A 205 -29.85 -24.90 -16.57
C ALA A 205 -29.41 -24.70 -15.12
N ALA A 206 -30.28 -24.40 -14.15
CA ALA A 206 -31.61 -23.82 -14.06
C ALA A 206 -31.96 -23.87 -12.55
N ALA A 207 -32.83 -22.96 -12.11
CA ALA A 207 -33.76 -23.14 -10.98
C ALA A 207 -33.22 -23.33 -9.54
N GLY A 208 -33.65 -22.42 -8.67
CA GLY A 208 -33.54 -22.55 -7.22
C GLY A 208 -34.35 -21.48 -6.51
N ILE A 209 -35.68 -21.61 -6.58
CA ILE A 209 -36.68 -20.80 -5.87
C ILE A 209 -36.53 -21.07 -4.36
N GLY A 210 -36.57 -20.02 -3.53
CA GLY A 210 -36.60 -20.14 -2.07
C GLY A 210 -37.18 -18.88 -1.43
N ALA A 211 -38.49 -18.87 -1.24
CA ALA A 211 -39.28 -17.78 -0.70
C ALA A 211 -39.28 -17.73 0.84
N ALA A 212 -39.46 -16.50 1.34
CA ALA A 212 -40.26 -16.09 2.51
C ALA A 212 -40.04 -16.75 3.90
N ALA A 213 -39.72 -15.91 4.89
CA ALA A 213 -40.51 -15.85 6.13
C ALA A 213 -40.33 -14.49 6.81
N VAL A 214 -41.44 -13.74 6.82
CA VAL A 214 -41.68 -12.56 7.66
C VAL A 214 -41.84 -13.05 9.10
N GLY A 215 -41.09 -12.49 10.04
CA GLY A 215 -41.21 -12.75 11.47
C GLY A 215 -41.18 -11.44 12.25
N ALA A 216 -42.33 -10.77 12.31
CA ALA A 216 -42.58 -9.71 13.27
C ALA A 216 -42.87 -10.34 14.64
N VAL A 217 -42.15 -9.92 15.68
CA VAL A 217 -42.61 -10.05 17.06
C VAL A 217 -42.39 -8.70 17.75
N MET A 218 -43.51 -8.04 17.98
CA MET A 218 -43.75 -6.99 18.96
C MET A 218 -43.90 -7.66 20.33
N LEU A 219 -43.23 -7.16 21.37
CA LEU A 219 -43.61 -7.44 22.75
C LEU A 219 -43.06 -6.35 23.69
N LEU A 220 -44.00 -5.55 24.17
CA LEU A 220 -44.09 -4.75 25.41
C LEU A 220 -42.91 -3.86 25.81
#